data_AF-A0A1R3ID31-F1
#
_entry.id   AF-A0A1R3ID31-F1
#
_cell.length_a   1.000
_cell.length_b   1.000
_cell.length_c   1.000
_cell.angle_alpha   90.00
_cell.angle_beta   90.00
_cell.angle_gamma   90.00
#
_symmetry.space_group_name_H-M   'P 1'
#
loop_
_entity.id
_entity.type
_entity.pdbx_description
1 polymer ?
#
loop_
_entity_poly.entity_id
_entity_poly.type
_entity_poly.pdbx_seq_one_letter_code
_entity_poly.pdbx_strand_id
1 'polypeptide(L)'
;MQKTTMSDSWYEVLSVLHLMAVLSLSKANLLLLPRTSADGYQSKALEELEKHVKYKKVPCQGLLKFPNFELEFAVQKVLPQLPLELRNDLPLDLREGVLKALCLQALGQAVDFLYFLFHFISFFFPSFLINEVEVSSSITHLMQAQQYIMDIPLANGWGEKHKLFIQWKHDEAKAVAYYRHGLILEEGNTERSAEIAAAALQAAEGYLKESKKACESFHMTPPSSW
;
A
#
# COMPACT_ATOMS: atom_id res chain seq x y z
N MET A 1 16.85 11.56 19.40
CA MET A 1 17.40 12.51 18.41
C MET A 1 18.94 12.49 18.34
N GLN A 2 19.51 11.71 17.43
CA GLN A 2 20.90 11.91 17.01
C GLN A 2 20.86 13.03 15.97
N LYS A 3 21.42 14.20 16.28
CA LYS A 3 21.49 15.32 15.33
C LYS A 3 22.46 14.94 14.22
N THR A 4 21.96 14.43 13.11
CA THR A 4 22.71 14.32 11.86
C THR A 4 22.72 15.69 11.19
N THR A 5 23.66 16.55 11.57
CA THR A 5 23.90 17.80 10.86
C THR A 5 24.77 17.51 9.65
N MET A 6 24.13 17.32 8.49
CA MET A 6 24.79 17.26 7.19
C MET A 6 24.65 18.61 6.49
N SER A 7 25.78 19.25 6.15
CA SER A 7 25.79 20.55 5.46
C SER A 7 25.84 20.37 3.94
N ASP A 8 24.80 19.78 3.37
CA ASP A 8 24.69 19.52 1.94
C ASP A 8 23.29 19.88 1.42
N SER A 9 23.22 20.61 0.31
CA SER A 9 21.95 21.11 -0.24
C SER A 9 21.11 19.99 -0.87
N TRP A 10 21.72 18.94 -1.41
CA TRP A 10 20.99 17.78 -1.93
C TRP A 10 20.40 16.94 -0.80
N TYR A 11 21.07 16.87 0.35
CA TYR A 11 20.53 16.25 1.55
C TYR A 11 19.29 16.99 2.05
N GLU A 12 19.30 18.32 2.04
CA GLU A 12 18.12 19.13 2.39
C GLU A 12 16.97 18.88 1.42
N VAL A 13 17.23 18.89 0.11
CA VAL A 13 16.23 18.58 -0.92
C VAL A 13 15.65 17.19 -0.73
N LEU A 14 16.49 16.19 -0.46
CA LEU A 14 16.07 14.81 -0.20
C LEU A 14 15.15 14.73 1.04
N SER A 15 15.52 15.41 2.11
CA SER A 15 14.75 15.47 3.36
C SER A 15 13.38 16.12 3.17
N VAL A 16 13.31 17.21 2.39
CA VAL A 16 12.05 17.88 2.06
C VAL A 16 11.16 16.99 1.21
N LEU A 17 11.70 16.34 0.18
CA LEU A 17 10.94 15.41 -0.67
C LEU A 17 10.38 14.23 0.13
N HIS A 18 11.19 13.63 1.00
CA HIS A 18 10.75 12.58 1.91
C HIS A 18 9.60 13.09 2.80
N LEU A 19 9.75 14.25 3.43
CA LEU A 19 8.73 14.81 4.32
C LEU A 19 7.41 15.10 3.58
N MET A 20 7.48 15.66 2.37
CA MET A 20 6.30 15.90 1.55
C MET A 20 5.58 14.59 1.20
N ALA A 21 6.32 13.55 0.82
CA ALA A 21 5.76 12.25 0.52
C ALA A 21 5.08 11.62 1.74
N VAL A 22 5.73 11.63 2.91
CA VAL A 22 5.16 11.10 4.17
C VAL A 22 3.92 11.89 4.60
N LEU A 23 3.94 13.22 4.45
CA LEU A 23 2.79 14.07 4.77
C LEU A 23 1.60 13.76 3.84
N SER A 24 1.86 13.58 2.55
CA SER A 24 0.84 13.24 1.55
C SER A 24 0.23 11.85 1.82
N LEU A 25 1.06 10.85 2.15
CA LEU A 25 0.62 9.53 2.59
C LEU A 25 -0.23 9.58 3.86
N SER A 26 0.19 10.37 4.86
CA SER A 26 -0.58 10.56 6.09
C SER A 26 -1.96 11.18 5.82
N LYS A 27 -2.02 12.20 4.95
CA LYS A 27 -3.29 12.79 4.50
C LYS A 27 -4.16 11.80 3.76
N ALA A 28 -3.58 10.98 2.88
CA ALA A 28 -4.33 9.92 2.20
C ALA A 28 -4.92 8.92 3.20
N ASN A 29 -4.12 8.43 4.15
CA ASN A 29 -4.58 7.52 5.19
C ASN A 29 -5.73 8.10 6.01
N LEU A 30 -5.66 9.38 6.40
CA LEU A 30 -6.75 10.08 7.11
C LEU A 30 -8.05 10.14 6.29
N LEU A 31 -7.95 10.34 4.97
CA LEU A 31 -9.12 10.33 4.08
C LEU A 31 -9.71 8.93 3.91
N LEU A 32 -8.89 7.88 4.01
CA LEU A 32 -9.32 6.49 3.89
C LEU A 32 -10.03 5.96 5.14
N LEU A 33 -9.87 6.61 6.30
CA LEU A 33 -10.57 6.21 7.53
C LEU A 33 -12.11 6.27 7.34
N PRO A 34 -12.84 5.25 7.82
CA PRO A 34 -14.30 5.30 7.88
C PRO A 34 -14.72 6.49 8.75
N ARG A 35 -15.57 7.38 8.22
CA ARG A 35 -16.29 8.34 9.06
C ARG A 35 -17.57 7.63 9.51
N THR A 36 -17.70 7.35 10.79
CA THR A 36 -18.90 6.75 11.37
C THR A 36 -20.06 7.75 11.26
N SER A 37 -20.85 7.68 10.19
CA SER A 37 -22.17 8.28 10.17
C SER A 37 -23.14 7.28 10.80
N ALA A 38 -23.49 7.53 12.05
CA ALA A 38 -24.59 6.87 12.72
C ALA A 38 -25.90 7.37 12.11
N ASP A 39 -26.35 6.81 10.99
CA ASP A 39 -27.76 6.91 10.62
C ASP A 39 -28.18 5.79 9.67
N GLY A 40 -29.18 5.04 10.10
CA GLY A 40 -29.72 3.91 9.37
C GLY A 40 -30.86 4.36 8.47
N TYR A 41 -30.67 4.31 7.14
CA TYR A 41 -31.71 4.13 6.13
C TYR A 41 -31.04 3.70 4.81
N GLN A 42 -31.17 2.41 4.45
CA GLN A 42 -30.34 1.73 3.45
C GLN A 42 -30.35 2.32 2.02
N SER A 43 -31.41 3.01 1.58
CA SER A 43 -31.49 3.55 0.21
C SER A 43 -30.80 4.92 0.06
N LYS A 44 -30.93 5.80 1.06
CA LYS A 44 -30.24 7.10 1.08
C LYS A 44 -28.75 6.93 1.38
N ALA A 45 -28.41 5.94 2.20
CA ALA A 45 -27.04 5.56 2.49
C ALA A 45 -26.26 5.15 1.22
N LEU A 46 -26.91 4.53 0.23
CA LEU A 46 -26.24 4.11 -1.00
C LEU A 46 -25.85 5.27 -1.92
N GLU A 47 -26.74 6.25 -2.11
CA GLU A 47 -26.47 7.47 -2.86
C GLU A 47 -25.42 8.36 -2.17
N GLU A 48 -25.50 8.47 -0.85
CA GLU A 48 -24.49 9.20 -0.07
C GLU A 48 -23.13 8.50 -0.15
N LEU A 49 -23.11 7.17 -0.13
CA LEU A 49 -21.91 6.37 -0.24
C LEU A 49 -21.32 6.42 -1.65
N GLU A 50 -22.12 6.40 -2.71
CA GLU A 50 -21.65 6.65 -4.09
C GLU A 50 -21.02 8.04 -4.23
N LYS A 51 -21.67 9.08 -3.68
CA LYS A 51 -21.11 10.43 -3.63
C LYS A 51 -19.83 10.48 -2.83
N HIS A 52 -19.76 9.81 -1.68
CA HIS A 52 -18.59 9.78 -0.79
C HIS A 52 -17.40 9.06 -1.44
N VAL A 53 -17.68 7.96 -2.11
CA VAL A 53 -16.76 7.17 -2.94
C VAL A 53 -16.22 8.03 -4.08
N LYS A 54 -17.07 8.72 -4.86
CA LYS A 54 -16.65 9.68 -5.90
C LYS A 54 -15.85 10.86 -5.35
N TYR A 55 -16.29 11.43 -4.22
CA TYR A 55 -15.63 12.58 -3.57
C TYR A 55 -14.26 12.22 -3.00
N LYS A 56 -14.09 11.02 -2.46
CA LYS A 56 -12.81 10.52 -1.96
C LYS A 56 -11.89 10.03 -3.08
N LYS A 57 -12.43 9.62 -4.23
CA LYS A 57 -11.66 9.08 -5.35
C LYS A 57 -10.57 10.04 -5.84
N VAL A 58 -10.96 11.26 -6.20
CA VAL A 58 -10.05 12.23 -6.83
C VAL A 58 -8.96 12.71 -5.86
N PRO A 59 -9.28 13.07 -4.60
CA PRO A 59 -8.25 13.45 -3.62
C PRO A 59 -7.32 12.30 -3.25
N CYS A 60 -7.85 11.09 -3.03
CA CYS A 60 -7.01 9.94 -2.63
C CYS A 60 -6.11 9.48 -3.79
N GLN A 61 -6.62 9.47 -5.03
CA GLN A 61 -5.81 9.08 -6.19
C GLN A 61 -4.68 10.08 -6.45
N GLY A 62 -4.91 11.38 -6.25
CA GLY A 62 -3.84 12.38 -6.26
C GLY A 62 -2.85 12.13 -5.14
N LEU A 63 -3.32 12.10 -3.89
CA LEU A 63 -2.48 12.00 -2.69
C LEU A 63 -1.70 10.68 -2.56
N LEU A 64 -2.05 9.64 -3.31
CA LEU A 64 -1.31 8.38 -3.35
C LEU A 64 -0.38 8.28 -4.58
N LYS A 65 -0.66 8.99 -5.68
CA LYS A 65 0.23 9.06 -6.85
C LYS A 65 1.36 10.10 -6.72
N PHE A 66 1.10 11.22 -6.06
CA PHE A 66 2.10 12.28 -5.84
C PHE A 66 3.31 11.82 -4.99
N PRO A 67 3.13 11.12 -3.85
CA PRO A 67 4.26 10.60 -3.07
C PRO A 67 5.16 9.66 -3.87
N ASN A 68 4.57 8.83 -4.76
CA ASN A 68 5.34 7.98 -5.65
C ASN A 68 6.24 8.80 -6.56
N PHE A 69 5.70 9.82 -7.23
CA PHE A 69 6.49 10.66 -8.13
C PHE A 69 7.60 11.43 -7.39
N GLU A 70 7.31 11.96 -6.20
CA GLU A 70 8.28 12.69 -5.37
C GLU A 70 9.42 11.78 -4.90
N LEU A 71 9.10 10.56 -4.44
CA LEU A 71 10.08 9.58 -3.99
C LEU A 71 10.87 8.98 -5.16
N GLU A 72 10.23 8.73 -6.29
CA GLU A 72 10.91 8.27 -7.50
C GLU A 72 11.88 9.32 -8.02
N PHE A 73 11.49 10.59 -8.03
CA PHE A 73 12.37 11.70 -8.34
C PHE A 73 13.53 11.80 -7.34
N ALA A 74 13.25 11.64 -6.03
CA ALA A 74 14.28 11.63 -5.01
C ALA A 74 15.32 10.52 -5.26
N VAL A 75 14.87 9.29 -5.54
CA VAL A 75 15.75 8.14 -5.78
C VAL A 75 16.53 8.28 -7.09
N GLN A 76 15.88 8.72 -8.18
CA GLN A 76 16.50 8.74 -9.51
C GLN A 76 17.32 9.99 -9.79
N LYS A 77 16.97 11.14 -9.20
CA LYS A 77 17.53 12.45 -9.57
C LYS A 77 18.27 13.15 -8.45
N VAL A 78 17.88 12.95 -7.19
CA VAL A 78 18.49 13.62 -6.03
C VAL A 78 19.56 12.75 -5.39
N LEU A 79 19.25 11.49 -5.09
CA LEU A 79 20.16 10.57 -4.43
C LEU A 79 21.50 10.39 -5.18
N PRO A 80 21.54 10.33 -6.53
CA PRO A 80 22.79 10.23 -7.28
C PRO A 80 23.69 11.48 -7.19
N GLN A 81 23.14 12.64 -6.79
CA GLN A 81 23.89 13.90 -6.65
C GLN A 81 24.66 13.98 -5.34
N LEU A 82 24.26 13.20 -4.33
CA LEU A 82 24.97 13.12 -3.06
C LEU A 82 26.33 12.43 -3.25
N PRO A 83 27.40 12.90 -2.60
CA PRO A 83 28.66 12.16 -2.50
C PRO A 83 28.43 10.74 -1.97
N LEU A 84 29.27 9.78 -2.39
CA LEU A 84 29.08 8.37 -2.01
C LEU A 84 29.25 8.17 -0.49
N GLU A 85 30.20 8.90 0.10
CA GLU A 85 30.45 8.93 1.54
C GLU A 85 29.18 9.37 2.28
N LEU A 86 28.55 10.44 1.79
CA LEU A 86 27.34 10.99 2.39
C LEU A 86 26.13 10.05 2.23
N ARG A 87 26.03 9.33 1.10
CA ARG A 87 24.98 8.33 0.86
C ARG A 87 25.04 7.17 1.85
N ASN A 88 26.25 6.74 2.20
CA ASN A 88 26.45 5.64 3.17
C ASN A 88 26.11 6.07 4.59
N ASP A 89 26.29 7.36 4.91
CA ASP A 89 26.00 7.95 6.22
C ASP A 89 24.58 8.52 6.34
N LEU A 90 23.71 8.31 5.34
CA LEU A 90 22.34 8.79 5.38
C LEU A 90 21.58 8.23 6.59
N PRO A 91 20.71 9.04 7.22
CA PRO A 91 19.73 8.57 8.18
C PRO A 91 18.95 7.36 7.65
N LEU A 92 18.57 6.44 8.55
CA LEU A 92 17.94 5.17 8.20
C LEU A 92 16.69 5.32 7.33
N ASP A 93 15.90 6.35 7.60
CA ASP A 93 14.68 6.77 6.91
C ASP A 93 14.93 7.34 5.50
N LEU A 94 16.13 7.86 5.25
CA LEU A 94 16.55 8.40 3.94
C LEU A 94 17.35 7.41 3.11
N ARG A 95 17.60 6.18 3.60
CA ARG A 95 18.29 5.16 2.81
C ARG A 95 17.46 4.79 1.57
N GLU A 96 18.16 4.56 0.47
CA GLU A 96 17.55 4.32 -0.85
C GLU A 96 16.47 3.22 -0.83
N GLY A 97 16.74 2.11 -0.15
CA GLY A 97 15.78 1.01 -0.04
C GLY A 97 14.49 1.40 0.70
N VAL A 98 14.58 2.27 1.71
CA VAL A 98 13.40 2.78 2.45
C VAL A 98 12.58 3.71 1.55
N LEU A 99 13.25 4.61 0.81
CA LEU A 99 12.57 5.50 -0.14
C LEU A 99 11.86 4.70 -1.25
N LYS A 100 12.51 3.67 -1.80
CA LYS A 100 11.90 2.74 -2.77
C LYS A 100 10.72 1.98 -2.18
N ALA A 101 10.84 1.48 -0.95
CA ALA A 101 9.74 0.79 -0.27
C ALA A 101 8.55 1.73 -0.04
N LEU A 102 8.77 2.97 0.38
CA LEU A 102 7.72 3.99 0.54
C LEU A 102 7.05 4.35 -0.81
N CYS A 103 7.85 4.43 -1.87
CA CYS A 103 7.37 4.68 -3.24
C CYS A 103 6.37 3.60 -3.67
N LEU A 104 6.75 2.34 -3.47
CA LEU A 104 5.93 1.18 -3.81
C LEU A 104 4.76 0.98 -2.84
N GLN A 105 4.91 1.36 -1.57
CA GLN A 105 3.81 1.42 -0.62
C GLN A 105 2.73 2.39 -1.11
N ALA A 106 3.12 3.59 -1.56
CA ALA A 106 2.21 4.60 -2.08
C ALA A 106 1.44 4.08 -3.30
N LEU A 107 2.13 3.43 -4.23
CA LEU A 107 1.51 2.76 -5.38
C LEU A 107 0.57 1.64 -4.97
N GLY A 108 0.99 0.73 -4.09
CA GLY A 108 0.16 -0.36 -3.59
C GLY A 108 -1.12 0.15 -2.94
N GLN A 109 -1.01 1.15 -2.05
CA GLN A 109 -2.17 1.80 -1.43
C GLN A 109 -3.08 2.51 -2.44
N ALA A 110 -2.54 3.11 -3.51
CA ALA A 110 -3.33 3.70 -4.59
C ALA A 110 -4.17 2.64 -5.32
N VAL A 111 -3.56 1.51 -5.64
CA VAL A 111 -4.22 0.41 -6.35
C VAL A 111 -5.23 -0.29 -5.45
N ASP A 112 -4.89 -0.55 -4.18
CA ASP A 112 -5.80 -1.15 -3.20
C ASP A 112 -7.02 -0.26 -2.96
N PHE A 113 -6.84 1.07 -2.86
CA PHE A 113 -7.96 2.00 -2.76
C PHE A 113 -8.85 1.95 -4.00
N LEU A 114 -8.27 1.97 -5.21
CA LEU A 114 -9.03 1.85 -6.46
C LEU A 114 -9.78 0.52 -6.52
N TYR A 115 -9.14 -0.58 -6.10
CA TYR A 115 -9.75 -1.90 -6.04
C TYR A 115 -10.93 -1.95 -5.06
N PHE A 116 -10.74 -1.46 -3.83
CA PHE A 116 -11.81 -1.41 -2.83
C PHE A 116 -12.98 -0.57 -3.32
N LEU A 117 -12.70 0.61 -3.88
CA LEU A 117 -13.70 1.49 -4.45
C LEU A 117 -14.48 0.81 -5.57
N PHE A 118 -13.76 0.12 -6.46
CA PHE A 118 -14.33 -0.57 -7.59
C PHE A 118 -15.16 -1.77 -7.14
N HIS A 119 -14.65 -2.64 -6.26
CA HIS A 119 -15.41 -3.78 -5.75
C HIS A 119 -16.68 -3.34 -5.03
N PHE A 120 -16.60 -2.28 -4.21
CA PHE A 120 -17.74 -1.68 -3.56
C PHE A 120 -18.78 -1.23 -4.59
N ILE A 121 -18.36 -0.53 -5.63
CA ILE A 121 -19.24 -0.14 -6.75
C ILE A 121 -19.79 -1.37 -7.47
N SER A 122 -18.97 -2.34 -7.86
CA SER A 122 -19.39 -3.56 -8.57
C SER A 122 -20.40 -4.41 -7.80
N PHE A 123 -20.31 -4.43 -6.47
CA PHE A 123 -21.27 -5.15 -5.62
C PHE A 123 -22.67 -4.53 -5.70
N PHE A 124 -22.76 -3.20 -5.83
CA PHE A 124 -24.04 -2.48 -5.99
C PHE A 124 -24.40 -2.23 -7.47
N PHE A 125 -23.43 -2.30 -8.38
CA PHE A 125 -23.51 -1.99 -9.80
C PHE A 125 -22.74 -3.06 -10.62
N PRO A 126 -23.33 -4.25 -10.84
CA PRO A 126 -22.66 -5.44 -11.37
C PRO A 126 -22.11 -5.34 -12.80
N SER A 127 -22.35 -4.23 -13.52
CA SER A 127 -21.75 -3.95 -14.83
C SER A 127 -20.31 -3.42 -14.76
N PHE A 128 -19.80 -3.11 -13.57
CA PHE A 128 -18.42 -2.69 -13.35
C PHE A 128 -17.53 -3.94 -13.15
N LEU A 129 -16.72 -4.30 -14.15
CA LEU A 129 -15.82 -5.48 -14.10
C LEU A 129 -14.36 -5.09 -13.84
N ILE A 130 -13.72 -5.77 -12.88
CA ILE A 130 -12.29 -5.59 -12.57
C ILE A 130 -11.49 -6.27 -13.68
N ASN A 131 -10.46 -5.59 -14.20
CA ASN A 131 -9.47 -6.25 -15.04
C ASN A 131 -8.41 -6.90 -14.13
N GLU A 132 -8.19 -8.22 -14.24
CA GLU A 132 -7.18 -8.99 -13.47
C GLU A 132 -5.79 -8.32 -13.44
N VAL A 133 -5.49 -7.53 -14.46
CA VAL A 133 -4.27 -6.72 -14.60
C VAL A 133 -4.05 -5.76 -13.42
N GLU A 134 -5.10 -5.14 -12.88
CA GLU A 134 -4.94 -4.15 -11.79
C GLU A 134 -4.58 -4.82 -10.46
N VAL A 135 -5.17 -5.98 -10.15
CA VAL A 135 -4.87 -6.75 -8.93
C VAL A 135 -3.45 -7.31 -8.99
N SER A 136 -3.08 -7.89 -10.13
CA SER A 136 -1.72 -8.38 -10.38
C SER A 136 -0.68 -7.27 -10.24
N SER A 137 -1.03 -6.05 -10.67
CA SER A 137 -0.20 -4.87 -10.49
C SER A 137 0.01 -4.51 -9.01
N SER A 138 -1.03 -4.49 -8.16
CA SER A 138 -0.87 -4.20 -6.72
C SER A 138 0.08 -5.19 -6.03
N ILE A 139 -0.12 -6.50 -6.28
CA ILE A 139 0.72 -7.56 -5.73
C ILE A 139 2.18 -7.37 -6.15
N THR A 140 2.41 -7.02 -7.42
CA THR A 140 3.76 -6.79 -7.93
C THR A 140 4.45 -5.65 -7.20
N HIS A 141 3.77 -4.51 -7.02
CA HIS A 141 4.34 -3.37 -6.31
C HIS A 141 4.63 -3.68 -4.84
N LEU A 142 3.70 -4.33 -4.14
CA LEU A 142 3.88 -4.71 -2.72
C LEU A 142 4.98 -5.77 -2.54
N MET A 143 5.12 -6.71 -3.47
CA MET A 143 6.20 -7.69 -3.47
C MET A 143 7.56 -7.01 -3.66
N GLN A 144 7.66 -6.07 -4.60
CA GLN A 144 8.87 -5.28 -4.80
C GLN A 144 9.18 -4.45 -3.55
N ALA A 145 8.17 -3.86 -2.90
CA ALA A 145 8.35 -3.10 -1.66
C ALA A 145 8.94 -3.98 -0.55
N GLN A 146 8.43 -5.21 -0.44
CA GLN A 146 8.93 -6.19 0.51
C GLN A 146 10.39 -6.55 0.22
N GLN A 147 10.75 -6.82 -1.04
CA GLN A 147 12.14 -7.10 -1.41
C GLN A 147 13.08 -5.94 -1.03
N TYR A 148 12.69 -4.70 -1.32
CA TYR A 148 13.53 -3.54 -0.98
C TYR A 148 13.70 -3.34 0.53
N ILE A 149 12.70 -3.66 1.34
CA ILE A 149 12.74 -3.41 2.79
C ILE A 149 13.34 -4.57 3.59
N MET A 150 13.26 -5.81 3.10
CA MET A 150 13.75 -6.99 3.84
C MET A 150 15.28 -7.06 3.94
N ASP A 151 16.00 -6.50 2.96
CA ASP A 151 17.47 -6.53 2.92
C ASP A 151 18.11 -5.36 3.68
N ILE A 152 17.30 -4.44 4.22
CA ILE A 152 17.80 -3.30 4.98
C ILE A 152 17.97 -3.73 6.43
N PRO A 153 19.16 -3.57 7.05
CA PRO A 153 19.31 -3.77 8.48
C PRO A 153 18.59 -2.63 9.22
N LEU A 154 17.33 -2.85 9.56
CA LEU A 154 16.46 -1.89 10.23
C LEU A 154 16.72 -1.97 11.73
N ALA A 155 17.74 -1.27 12.20
CA ALA A 155 18.10 -1.23 13.61
C ALA A 155 17.10 -0.44 14.50
N ASN A 156 16.00 0.08 13.93
CA ASN A 156 15.02 0.90 14.65
C ASN A 156 13.58 0.35 14.51
N GLY A 157 12.77 0.54 15.55
CA GLY A 157 11.40 -0.01 15.64
C GLY A 157 10.44 0.48 14.54
N TRP A 158 10.73 1.63 13.91
CA TRP A 158 9.95 2.12 12.77
C TRP A 158 10.14 1.25 11.52
N GLY A 159 11.37 0.85 11.20
CA GLY A 159 11.64 -0.02 10.06
C GLY A 159 10.97 -1.39 10.20
N GLU A 160 11.05 -1.99 11.39
CA GLU A 160 10.38 -3.26 11.68
C GLU A 160 8.86 -3.13 11.58
N LYS A 161 8.28 -2.04 12.09
CA LYS A 161 6.84 -1.78 11.94
C LYS A 161 6.44 -1.58 10.48
N HIS A 162 7.24 -0.89 9.68
CA HIS A 162 6.98 -0.70 8.25
C HIS A 162 7.06 -2.03 7.48
N LYS A 163 8.01 -2.90 7.81
CA LYS A 163 8.10 -4.26 7.23
C LYS A 163 6.84 -5.08 7.50
N LEU A 164 6.33 -5.05 8.73
CA LEU A 164 5.06 -5.71 9.09
C LEU A 164 3.87 -5.14 8.31
N PHE A 165 3.83 -3.82 8.09
CA PHE A 165 2.78 -3.19 7.27
C PHE A 165 2.81 -3.68 5.82
N ILE A 166 4.00 -3.67 5.20
CA ILE A 166 4.16 -4.12 3.81
C ILE A 166 3.81 -5.59 3.68
N GLN A 167 4.26 -6.44 4.62
CA GLN A 167 3.92 -7.85 4.63
C GLN A 167 2.41 -8.07 4.78
N TRP A 168 1.77 -7.39 5.74
CA TRP A 168 0.31 -7.46 5.91
C TRP A 168 -0.41 -7.13 4.60
N LYS A 169 -0.07 -6.00 3.96
CA LYS A 169 -0.72 -5.57 2.72
C LYS A 169 -0.45 -6.47 1.54
N HIS A 170 0.76 -6.98 1.41
CA HIS A 170 1.11 -7.94 0.38
C HIS A 170 0.32 -9.26 0.50
N ASP A 171 0.22 -9.81 1.71
CA ASP A 171 -0.53 -11.05 1.96
C ASP A 171 -2.04 -10.83 1.80
N GLU A 172 -2.54 -9.64 2.16
CA GLU A 172 -3.94 -9.21 1.90
C GLU A 172 -4.22 -9.18 0.39
N ALA A 173 -3.35 -8.56 -0.42
CA ALA A 173 -3.50 -8.48 -1.86
C ALA A 173 -3.46 -9.87 -2.52
N LYS A 174 -2.57 -10.76 -2.08
CA LYS A 174 -2.53 -12.17 -2.54
C LYS A 174 -3.82 -12.90 -2.23
N ALA A 175 -4.33 -12.79 -1.01
CA ALA A 175 -5.59 -13.42 -0.63
C ALA A 175 -6.73 -13.00 -1.56
N VAL A 176 -6.85 -11.71 -1.85
CA VAL A 176 -7.85 -11.15 -2.76
C VAL A 176 -7.69 -11.69 -4.18
N ALA A 177 -6.48 -11.76 -4.72
CA ALA A 177 -6.24 -12.27 -6.07
C ALA A 177 -6.62 -13.74 -6.21
N TYR A 178 -6.18 -14.59 -5.29
CA TYR A 178 -6.51 -16.01 -5.30
C TYR A 178 -8.01 -16.24 -5.10
N TYR A 179 -8.68 -15.44 -4.26
CA TYR A 179 -10.12 -15.50 -4.09
C TYR A 179 -10.85 -15.20 -5.39
N ARG A 180 -10.47 -14.13 -6.09
CA ARG A 180 -11.06 -13.76 -7.37
C ARG A 180 -10.81 -14.79 -8.46
N HIS A 181 -9.59 -15.30 -8.53
CA HIS A 181 -9.26 -16.36 -9.47
C HIS A 181 -10.12 -17.61 -9.23
N GLY A 182 -10.34 -17.97 -7.96
CA GLY A 182 -11.27 -19.04 -7.59
C GLY A 182 -12.70 -18.80 -8.10
N LEU A 183 -13.26 -17.61 -7.86
CA LEU A 183 -14.61 -17.27 -8.33
C LEU A 183 -14.76 -17.35 -9.85
N ILE A 184 -13.78 -16.84 -10.61
CA ILE A 184 -13.79 -16.88 -12.07
C ILE A 184 -13.75 -18.34 -12.57
N LEU A 185 -12.98 -19.20 -11.90
CA LEU A 185 -12.88 -20.62 -12.26
C LEU A 185 -14.15 -21.42 -11.92
N GLU A 186 -14.89 -21.04 -10.88
CA GLU A 186 -16.21 -21.62 -10.57
C GLU A 186 -17.23 -21.36 -11.70
N GLU A 187 -17.15 -20.21 -12.36
CA GLU A 187 -18.01 -19.88 -13.52
C GLU A 187 -17.70 -20.74 -14.77
N GLY A 188 -16.51 -21.36 -14.83
CA GLY A 188 -15.99 -22.12 -15.99
C GLY A 188 -16.68 -23.46 -16.29
N ASN A 189 -17.61 -23.92 -15.45
CA ASN A 189 -18.53 -25.05 -15.66
C ASN A 189 -17.88 -26.40 -16.11
N THR A 190 -16.64 -26.69 -15.67
CA THR A 190 -15.96 -28.00 -15.88
C THR A 190 -15.48 -28.58 -14.54
N GLU A 191 -15.43 -29.92 -14.40
CA GLU A 191 -14.91 -30.56 -13.17
C GLU A 191 -13.45 -30.14 -12.86
N ARG A 192 -12.62 -30.03 -13.90
CA ARG A 192 -11.24 -29.56 -13.77
C ARG A 192 -11.15 -28.10 -13.31
N SER A 193 -12.07 -27.23 -13.73
CA SER A 193 -12.11 -25.84 -13.25
C SER A 193 -12.57 -25.77 -11.80
N ALA A 194 -13.44 -26.67 -11.35
CA ALA A 194 -13.89 -26.74 -9.95
C ALA A 194 -12.76 -27.14 -8.98
N GLU A 195 -11.91 -28.12 -9.35
CA GLU A 195 -10.75 -28.50 -8.53
C GLU A 195 -9.73 -27.36 -8.41
N ILE A 196 -9.45 -26.66 -9.52
CA ILE A 196 -8.52 -25.52 -9.53
C ILE A 196 -9.12 -24.34 -8.76
N ALA A 197 -10.43 -24.11 -8.86
CA ALA A 197 -11.14 -23.10 -8.08
C ALA A 197 -11.01 -23.37 -6.57
N ALA A 198 -11.27 -24.61 -6.15
CA ALA A 198 -11.15 -25.00 -4.74
C ALA A 198 -9.72 -24.79 -4.22
N ALA A 199 -8.70 -25.15 -5.00
CA ALA A 199 -7.30 -24.91 -4.65
C ALA A 199 -6.97 -23.41 -4.54
N ALA A 200 -7.49 -22.58 -5.45
CA ALA A 200 -7.31 -21.13 -5.42
C ALA A 200 -7.98 -20.51 -4.18
N LEU A 201 -9.21 -20.93 -3.83
CA LEU A 201 -9.91 -20.48 -2.63
C LEU A 201 -9.19 -20.91 -1.34
N GLN A 202 -8.63 -22.13 -1.31
CA GLN A 202 -7.84 -22.60 -0.18
C GLN A 202 -6.54 -21.78 -0.01
N ALA A 203 -5.87 -21.45 -1.12
CA ALA A 203 -4.70 -20.57 -1.09
C ALA A 203 -5.08 -19.17 -0.59
N ALA A 204 -6.21 -18.63 -1.04
CA ALA A 204 -6.74 -17.34 -0.56
C ALA A 204 -6.96 -17.33 0.95
N GLU A 205 -7.56 -18.39 1.50
CA GLU A 205 -7.76 -18.53 2.94
C GLU A 205 -6.43 -18.59 3.71
N GLY A 206 -5.44 -19.31 3.17
CA GLY A 206 -4.08 -19.37 3.73
C GLY A 206 -3.43 -17.99 3.81
N TYR A 207 -3.43 -17.23 2.71
CA TYR A 207 -2.90 -15.87 2.70
C TYR A 207 -3.68 -14.91 3.61
N LEU A 208 -5.00 -15.06 3.72
CA LEU A 208 -5.81 -14.25 4.63
C LEU A 208 -5.43 -14.49 6.10
N LYS A 209 -5.09 -15.73 6.47
CA LYS A 209 -4.63 -16.06 7.83
C LYS A 209 -3.27 -15.41 8.13
N GLU A 210 -2.32 -15.50 7.20
CA GLU A 210 -1.01 -14.84 7.36
C GLU A 210 -1.15 -13.31 7.41
N SER A 211 -1.99 -12.74 6.54
CA SER A 211 -2.33 -11.32 6.52
C SER A 211 -2.86 -10.83 7.87
N LYS A 212 -3.79 -11.57 8.49
CA LYS A 212 -4.32 -11.26 9.84
C LYS A 212 -3.24 -11.31 10.91
N LYS A 213 -2.37 -12.32 10.88
CA LYS A 213 -1.26 -12.44 11.82
C LYS A 213 -0.25 -11.29 11.70
N ALA A 214 0.08 -10.89 10.47
CA ALA A 214 0.93 -9.74 10.19
C ALA A 214 0.28 -8.43 10.67
N CYS A 215 -1.03 -8.27 10.44
CA CYS A 215 -1.84 -7.16 10.94
C CYS A 215 -1.82 -7.05 12.48
N GLU A 216 -2.04 -8.16 13.18
CA GLU A 216 -1.96 -8.21 14.64
C GLU A 216 -0.56 -7.82 15.14
N SER A 217 0.48 -8.37 14.50
CA SER A 217 1.87 -8.06 14.83
C SER A 217 2.18 -6.58 14.62
N PHE A 218 1.69 -5.99 13.52
CA PHE A 218 1.82 -4.56 13.22
C PHE A 218 1.17 -3.68 14.27
N HIS A 219 -0.04 -4.03 14.72
CA HIS A 219 -0.77 -3.29 15.76
C HIS A 219 -0.10 -3.40 17.14
N MET A 220 0.44 -4.57 17.47
CA MET A 220 1.15 -4.82 18.74
C MET A 220 2.54 -4.19 18.78
N THR A 221 3.13 -3.91 17.61
CA THR A 221 4.41 -3.20 17.53
C THR A 221 4.19 -1.73 17.83
N PRO A 222 4.70 -1.18 18.94
CA PRO A 222 4.50 0.22 19.25
C PRO A 222 5.16 1.10 18.17
N PRO A 223 4.53 2.21 17.76
CA PRO A 223 5.27 3.22 17.01
C PRO A 223 6.37 3.73 17.95
N SER A 224 7.62 3.35 17.71
CA SER A 224 8.73 3.84 18.51
C SER A 224 8.80 5.35 18.39
N SER A 225 8.77 6.04 19.54
CA SER A 225 9.00 7.48 19.64
C SER A 225 10.41 7.82 19.15
N TRP A 226 10.50 8.89 18.35
CA TRP A 226 11.74 9.47 17.82
C TRP A 226 12.66 10.06 18.91
#